data_AF-A0A1A0J016-F1
#
_entry.id   AF-A0A1A0J016-F1
#
_cell.length_a   1.000
_cell.length_b   1.000
_cell.length_c   1.000
_cell.angle_alpha   90.00
_cell.angle_beta   90.00
_cell.angle_gamma   90.00
#
_symmetry.space_group_name_H-M   'P 1'
#
loop_
_entity.id
_entity.type
_entity.pdbx_description
1 polymer ?
#
loop_
_entity_poly.entity_id
_entity_poly.type
_entity_poly.pdbx_seq_one_letter_code
_entity_poly.pdbx_strand_id
1 'polypeptide(L)'
;KHPRHGFRRAWAHLRFDDGIEINKKRVHRLWKEEGLQVRRAPRRKRAGQSSVPVVVADAPKVVWALDFQFDSTVDGKKIKIASMVDEHTRMSLLNIVDRSIPAERLIEELEKTFAIWGGPPMVLRMDNGPEFISEALQAFCAGSVGISYIPPGTPWNNGFIESFNNRLRDECLNRNCWPTLLEARVVIGDFKADHNHR
;
A
#
# COMPACT_ATOMS: atom_id res chain seq x y z
N LYS A 1 -23.94 -3.42 12.44
CA LYS A 1 -23.72 -2.18 11.67
C LYS A 1 -22.26 -1.67 11.67
N HIS A 2 -21.41 -1.94 12.69
CA HIS A 2 -19.98 -1.58 12.63
C HIS A 2 -19.05 -2.68 13.20
N PRO A 3 -18.57 -3.64 12.38
CA PRO A 3 -17.83 -4.82 12.84
C PRO A 3 -16.41 -4.51 13.39
N ARG A 4 -15.94 -3.28 13.26
CA ARG A 4 -14.63 -2.81 13.76
C ARG A 4 -14.73 -1.98 15.05
N HIS A 5 -15.93 -1.75 15.58
CA HIS A 5 -16.09 -1.01 16.82
C HIS A 5 -15.62 -1.86 17.99
N GLY A 6 -14.50 -1.46 18.59
CA GLY A 6 -14.03 -2.07 19.84
C GLY A 6 -14.81 -1.53 21.05
N PHE A 7 -14.64 -2.20 22.19
CA PHE A 7 -15.31 -1.88 23.47
C PHE A 7 -15.24 -0.39 23.89
N ARG A 8 -14.20 0.34 23.47
CA ARG A 8 -14.06 1.79 23.78
C ARG A 8 -15.12 2.64 23.07
N ARG A 9 -15.46 2.31 21.82
CA ARG A 9 -16.51 3.00 21.08
C ARG A 9 -17.90 2.61 21.57
N ALA A 10 -18.08 1.34 21.94
CA ALA A 10 -19.31 0.90 22.58
C ALA A 10 -19.55 1.58 23.92
N TRP A 11 -18.51 1.71 24.75
CA TRP A 11 -18.60 2.46 26.00
C TRP A 11 -18.92 3.95 25.77
N ALA A 12 -18.33 4.57 24.75
CA ALA A 12 -18.61 5.97 24.41
C ALA A 12 -20.06 6.15 23.98
N HIS A 13 -20.59 5.26 23.12
CA HIS A 13 -22.01 5.29 22.70
C HIS A 13 -22.95 5.12 23.90
N LEU A 14 -22.71 4.10 24.73
CA LEU A 14 -23.50 3.86 25.94
C LEU A 14 -23.50 5.08 26.86
N ARG A 15 -22.37 5.78 26.99
CA ARG A 15 -22.25 6.91 27.92
C ARG A 15 -22.78 8.23 27.37
N PHE A 16 -22.55 8.52 26.09
CA PHE A 16 -22.82 9.84 25.52
C PHE A 16 -24.06 9.88 24.63
N ASP A 17 -24.38 8.77 23.95
CA ASP A 17 -25.54 8.69 23.06
C ASP A 17 -26.75 8.14 23.81
N ASP A 18 -26.55 7.11 24.64
CA ASP A 18 -27.63 6.44 25.40
C ASP A 18 -27.76 6.96 26.85
N GLY A 19 -26.83 7.79 27.33
CA GLY A 19 -26.84 8.37 28.69
C GLY A 19 -26.65 7.36 29.83
N ILE A 20 -26.19 6.13 29.53
CA ILE A 20 -25.99 5.07 30.51
C ILE A 20 -24.66 5.24 31.23
N GLU A 21 -24.72 5.49 32.54
CA GLU A 21 -23.53 5.51 33.39
C GLU A 21 -23.00 4.09 33.64
N ILE A 22 -22.11 3.62 32.76
CA ILE A 22 -21.45 2.32 32.88
C ILE A 22 -19.94 2.44 32.99
N ASN A 23 -19.35 1.65 33.90
CA ASN A 23 -17.90 1.59 34.03
C ASN A 23 -17.26 0.97 32.78
N LYS A 24 -16.24 1.63 32.22
CA LYS A 24 -15.48 1.16 31.06
C LYS A 24 -14.90 -0.26 31.24
N LYS A 25 -14.50 -0.63 32.45
CA LYS A 25 -14.02 -1.99 32.79
C LYS A 25 -15.12 -3.04 32.64
N ARG A 26 -16.36 -2.69 33.01
CA ARG A 26 -17.53 -3.57 32.88
C ARG A 26 -17.86 -3.82 31.41
N VAL A 27 -17.86 -2.77 30.58
CA VAL A 27 -18.05 -2.92 29.13
C VAL A 27 -16.96 -3.79 28.54
N HIS A 28 -15.69 -3.57 28.90
CA HIS A 28 -14.58 -4.40 28.41
C HIS A 28 -14.71 -5.89 28.79
N ARG A 29 -15.14 -6.19 30.03
CA ARG A 29 -15.36 -7.57 30.49
C ARG A 29 -16.45 -8.26 29.68
N LEU A 30 -17.62 -7.63 29.56
CA LEU A 30 -18.74 -8.16 28.76
C LEU A 30 -18.33 -8.32 27.29
N TRP A 31 -17.58 -7.37 26.73
CA TRP A 31 -17.06 -7.44 25.36
C TRP A 31 -16.14 -8.65 25.11
N LYS A 32 -15.43 -9.09 26.15
CA LYS A 32 -14.56 -10.27 26.12
C LYS A 32 -15.34 -11.56 26.31
N GLU A 33 -16.28 -11.59 27.25
CA GLU A 33 -17.17 -12.73 27.53
C GLU A 33 -18.04 -13.08 26.30
N GLU A 34 -18.54 -12.07 25.60
CA GLU A 34 -19.36 -12.22 24.39
C GLU A 34 -18.54 -12.48 23.11
N GLY A 35 -17.21 -12.62 23.21
CA GLY A 35 -16.36 -12.88 22.05
C GLY A 35 -16.30 -11.75 21.01
N LEU A 36 -16.77 -10.55 21.34
CA LEU A 36 -16.85 -9.38 20.44
C LEU A 36 -15.50 -8.67 20.22
N GLN A 37 -14.41 -9.29 20.65
CA GLN A 37 -13.08 -8.75 20.45
C GLN A 37 -12.78 -8.62 18.95
N VAL A 38 -12.43 -7.41 18.52
CA VAL A 38 -11.98 -7.18 17.15
C VAL A 38 -10.73 -8.03 16.93
N ARG A 39 -10.86 -9.09 16.12
CA ARG A 39 -9.75 -9.96 15.77
C ARG A 39 -8.65 -9.11 15.14
N ARG A 40 -7.51 -9.01 15.81
CA ARG A 40 -6.30 -8.44 15.20
C ARG A 40 -5.80 -9.50 14.22
N ALA A 41 -5.77 -9.16 12.94
CA ALA A 41 -5.13 -10.03 11.95
C ALA A 41 -3.69 -10.30 12.42
N PRO A 42 -3.22 -11.55 12.36
CA PRO A 42 -1.83 -11.87 12.68
C PRO A 42 -0.92 -11.01 11.79
N ARG A 43 0.12 -10.43 12.39
CA ARG A 43 1.16 -9.73 11.63
C ARG A 43 1.78 -10.74 10.66
N ARG A 44 1.65 -10.50 9.36
CA ARG A 44 2.37 -11.29 8.35
C ARG A 44 3.86 -11.21 8.66
N LYS A 45 4.53 -12.36 8.68
CA LYS A 45 6.00 -12.40 8.67
C LYS A 45 6.47 -11.77 7.36
N ARG A 46 7.45 -10.88 7.46
CA ARG A 46 8.09 -10.16 6.36
C ARG A 46 9.25 -11.02 5.86
N ALA A 47 9.30 -11.34 4.57
CA ALA A 47 10.18 -12.37 4.01
C ALA A 47 11.43 -11.84 3.28
N GLY A 48 11.47 -10.55 2.91
CA GLY A 48 12.55 -10.01 2.08
C GLY A 48 13.83 -9.74 2.87
N GLN A 49 14.97 -10.20 2.35
CA GLN A 49 16.30 -9.81 2.81
C GLN A 49 16.79 -8.62 1.98
N SER A 50 17.13 -7.50 2.64
CA SER A 50 17.65 -6.30 1.97
C SER A 50 19.06 -6.56 1.45
N SER A 51 19.31 -6.19 0.19
CA SER A 51 20.65 -6.27 -0.41
C SER A 51 21.50 -5.03 -0.12
N VAL A 52 20.88 -3.94 0.35
CA VAL A 52 21.52 -2.67 0.70
C VAL A 52 20.99 -2.12 2.04
N PRO A 53 21.79 -1.34 2.80
CA PRO A 53 21.32 -0.61 3.97
C PRO A 53 20.24 0.42 3.59
N VAL A 54 19.60 1.05 4.59
CA VAL A 54 18.61 2.11 4.35
C VAL A 54 19.30 3.29 3.67
N VAL A 55 18.91 3.59 2.43
CA VAL A 55 19.43 4.71 1.62
C VAL A 55 18.47 5.90 1.69
N VAL A 56 19.02 7.10 1.80
CA VAL A 56 18.27 8.36 1.74
C VAL A 56 18.19 8.84 0.29
N ALA A 57 17.01 9.31 -0.13
CA ALA A 57 16.79 9.83 -1.48
C ALA A 57 17.22 11.30 -1.60
N ASP A 58 18.52 11.54 -1.66
CA ASP A 58 19.13 12.87 -1.76
C ASP A 58 19.13 13.45 -3.19
N ALA A 59 18.94 12.61 -4.21
CA ALA A 59 18.78 13.02 -5.61
C ALA A 59 17.72 12.17 -6.35
N PRO A 60 17.22 12.63 -7.51
CA PRO A 60 16.37 11.82 -8.38
C PRO A 60 17.04 10.50 -8.73
N LYS A 61 16.24 9.43 -8.90
CA LYS A 61 16.72 8.08 -9.25
C LYS A 61 17.61 7.40 -8.20
N VAL A 62 17.73 7.95 -6.99
CA VAL A 62 18.45 7.27 -5.91
C VAL A 62 17.58 6.19 -5.28
N VAL A 63 16.37 6.53 -4.83
CA VAL A 63 15.42 5.57 -4.28
C VAL A 63 14.08 5.70 -4.96
N TRP A 64 13.62 4.60 -5.56
CA TRP A 64 12.24 4.47 -6.01
C TRP A 64 11.52 3.49 -5.11
N ALA A 65 10.34 3.87 -4.62
CA ALA A 65 9.55 3.05 -3.71
C ALA A 65 8.36 2.44 -4.44
N LEU A 66 8.25 1.11 -4.42
CA LEU A 66 7.19 0.30 -5.01
C LEU A 66 6.26 -0.24 -3.92
N ASP A 67 4.95 -0.05 -4.11
CA ASP A 67 3.94 -0.59 -3.20
C ASP A 67 2.67 -1.04 -3.93
N PHE A 68 1.89 -1.89 -3.27
CA PHE A 68 0.64 -2.43 -3.80
C PHE A 68 -0.56 -1.99 -2.98
N GLN A 69 -1.60 -1.60 -3.70
CA GLN A 69 -2.91 -1.30 -3.16
C GLN A 69 -3.98 -2.20 -3.79
N PHE A 70 -5.12 -2.31 -3.12
CA PHE A 70 -6.25 -3.10 -3.59
C PHE A 70 -7.53 -2.29 -3.58
N ASP A 71 -8.42 -2.59 -4.51
CA ASP A 71 -9.78 -2.09 -4.58
C ASP A 71 -10.70 -3.17 -5.19
N SER A 72 -11.95 -2.84 -5.51
CA SER A 72 -12.88 -3.74 -6.18
C SER A 72 -13.81 -3.03 -7.14
N THR A 73 -14.17 -3.70 -8.24
CA THR A 73 -15.29 -3.29 -9.08
C THR A 73 -16.64 -3.46 -8.37
N VAL A 74 -17.69 -2.83 -8.89
CA VAL A 74 -19.05 -2.88 -8.33
C VAL A 74 -19.61 -4.30 -8.20
N ASP A 75 -19.14 -5.23 -9.04
CA ASP A 75 -19.47 -6.65 -9.00
C ASP A 75 -18.62 -7.45 -7.97
N GLY A 76 -17.82 -6.76 -7.16
CA GLY A 76 -16.99 -7.35 -6.11
C GLY A 76 -15.68 -7.97 -6.62
N LYS A 77 -15.39 -7.94 -7.92
CA LYS A 77 -14.11 -8.45 -8.43
C LYS A 77 -12.97 -7.55 -8.00
N LYS A 78 -11.89 -8.15 -7.49
CA LYS A 78 -10.72 -7.43 -6.97
C LYS A 78 -9.99 -6.67 -8.08
N ILE A 79 -9.44 -5.52 -7.71
CA ILE A 79 -8.47 -4.74 -8.48
C ILE A 79 -7.20 -4.67 -7.63
N LYS A 80 -6.06 -4.93 -8.25
CA LYS A 80 -4.72 -4.80 -7.70
C LYS A 80 -4.04 -3.64 -8.42
N ILE A 81 -3.47 -2.74 -7.64
CA ILE A 81 -2.82 -1.52 -8.12
C ILE A 81 -1.37 -1.60 -7.67
N ALA A 82 -0.42 -1.48 -8.60
CA ALA A 82 0.99 -1.26 -8.28
C ALA A 82 1.35 0.19 -8.59
N SER A 83 2.03 0.83 -7.65
CA SER A 83 2.50 2.21 -7.75
C SER A 83 3.97 2.26 -7.41
N MET A 84 4.74 3.00 -8.21
CA MET A 84 6.13 3.33 -7.90
C MET A 84 6.30 4.85 -7.87
N VAL A 85 7.03 5.35 -6.89
CA VAL A 85 7.30 6.79 -6.72
C VAL A 85 8.79 7.02 -6.53
N ASP A 86 9.31 8.09 -7.15
CA ASP A 86 10.64 8.61 -6.85
C ASP A 86 10.62 9.33 -5.49
N GLU A 87 11.43 8.88 -4.54
CA GLU A 87 11.47 9.43 -3.19
C GLU A 87 12.16 10.80 -3.08
N HIS A 88 12.75 11.31 -4.15
CA HIS A 88 13.27 12.67 -4.19
C HIS A 88 12.27 13.60 -4.87
N THR A 89 11.87 13.29 -6.11
CA THR A 89 11.03 14.18 -6.94
C THR A 89 9.54 14.07 -6.64
N ARG A 90 9.09 13.05 -5.89
CA ARG A 90 7.67 12.75 -5.63
C ARG A 90 6.87 12.32 -6.85
N MET A 91 7.51 12.13 -8.00
CA MET A 91 6.84 11.71 -9.22
C MET A 91 6.38 10.25 -9.13
N SER A 92 5.17 9.98 -9.61
CA SER A 92 4.67 8.63 -9.85
C SER A 92 5.21 8.11 -11.17
N LEU A 93 6.00 7.04 -11.10
CA LEU A 93 6.76 6.51 -12.23
C LEU A 93 6.08 5.32 -12.91
N LEU A 94 5.34 4.52 -12.13
CA LEU A 94 4.72 3.28 -12.59
C LEU A 94 3.26 3.20 -12.16
N ASN A 95 2.44 2.73 -13.09
CA ASN A 95 1.02 2.47 -12.87
C ASN A 95 0.61 1.14 -13.49
N ILE A 96 0.31 0.16 -12.64
CA ILE A 96 -0.33 -1.09 -13.07
C ILE A 96 -1.65 -1.21 -12.34
N VAL A 97 -2.75 -1.30 -13.07
CA VAL A 97 -4.08 -1.54 -12.52
C VAL A 97 -4.65 -2.79 -13.19
N ASP A 98 -4.73 -3.89 -12.45
CA ASP A 98 -5.12 -5.17 -13.01
C ASP A 98 -5.84 -6.08 -12.00
N ARG A 99 -6.41 -7.21 -12.43
CA ARG A 99 -6.99 -8.21 -11.53
C ARG A 99 -5.90 -8.98 -10.76
N SER A 100 -4.78 -9.23 -11.42
CA SER A 100 -3.60 -9.87 -10.86
C SER A 100 -2.35 -9.20 -11.44
N ILE A 101 -1.29 -9.16 -10.65
CA ILE A 101 0.01 -8.64 -11.07
C ILE A 101 1.02 -9.74 -10.74
N PRO A 102 1.27 -10.67 -11.68
CA PRO A 102 2.34 -11.67 -11.54
C PRO A 102 3.71 -10.99 -11.65
N ALA A 103 4.76 -11.69 -11.23
CA ALA A 103 6.11 -11.15 -11.23
C ALA A 103 6.60 -10.75 -12.62
N GLU A 104 6.38 -11.60 -13.63
CA GLU A 104 6.74 -11.33 -15.03
C GLU A 104 6.13 -10.02 -15.54
N ARG A 105 4.82 -9.83 -15.32
CA ARG A 105 4.12 -8.60 -15.70
C ARG A 105 4.68 -7.37 -15.00
N LEU A 106 5.08 -7.50 -13.75
CA LEU A 106 5.69 -6.40 -13.00
C LEU A 106 7.08 -6.07 -13.55
N ILE A 107 7.88 -7.07 -13.87
CA ILE A 107 9.23 -6.92 -14.45
C ILE A 107 9.15 -6.22 -15.81
N GLU A 108 8.26 -6.65 -16.70
CA GLU A 108 8.04 -5.99 -18.00
C GLU A 108 7.75 -4.49 -17.88
N GLU A 109 6.92 -4.13 -16.90
CA GLU A 109 6.55 -2.73 -16.67
C GLU A 109 7.67 -1.94 -15.98
N LEU A 110 8.49 -2.59 -15.14
CA LEU A 110 9.70 -2.00 -14.60
C LEU A 110 10.72 -1.71 -15.70
N GLU A 111 10.97 -2.65 -16.62
CA GLU A 111 11.87 -2.44 -17.76
C GLU A 111 11.43 -1.25 -18.62
N LYS A 112 10.13 -1.17 -18.96
CA LYS A 112 9.56 -0.01 -19.68
C LYS A 112 9.76 1.28 -18.90
N THR A 113 9.49 1.25 -17.59
CA THR A 113 9.66 2.43 -16.73
C THR A 113 11.13 2.86 -16.70
N PHE A 114 12.06 1.92 -16.56
CA PHE A 114 13.50 2.20 -16.56
C PHE A 114 13.93 2.84 -17.88
N ALA A 115 13.42 2.33 -19.02
CA ALA A 115 13.70 2.92 -20.33
C ALA A 115 13.16 4.36 -20.46
N ILE A 116 11.90 4.60 -20.04
CA ILE A 116 11.25 5.92 -20.12
C ILE A 116 12.01 6.96 -19.29
N TRP A 117 12.48 6.60 -18.09
CA TRP A 117 13.13 7.51 -17.16
C TRP A 117 14.65 7.57 -17.33
N GLY A 118 15.21 6.96 -18.38
CA GLY A 118 16.62 7.02 -18.73
C GLY A 118 17.52 6.24 -17.78
N GLY A 119 17.05 5.10 -17.28
CA GLY A 119 17.79 4.14 -16.45
C GLY A 119 17.02 3.68 -15.21
N PRO A 120 17.49 2.60 -14.57
CA PRO A 120 16.96 2.16 -13.29
C PRO A 120 17.40 3.08 -12.13
N PRO A 121 16.74 3.00 -10.96
CA PRO A 121 17.21 3.68 -9.77
C PRO A 121 18.44 2.97 -9.18
N MET A 122 19.18 3.65 -8.30
CA MET A 122 20.20 2.98 -7.48
C MET A 122 19.57 1.94 -6.55
N VAL A 123 18.43 2.27 -5.95
CA VAL A 123 17.72 1.41 -5.02
C VAL A 123 16.23 1.35 -5.34
N LEU A 124 15.71 0.14 -5.47
CA LEU A 124 14.28 -0.15 -5.44
C LEU A 124 13.88 -0.53 -4.01
N ARG A 125 13.09 0.32 -3.36
CA ARG A 125 12.49 0.07 -2.05
C ARG A 125 11.14 -0.61 -2.24
N MET A 126 10.89 -1.66 -1.47
CA MET A 126 9.63 -2.39 -1.51
C MET A 126 9.24 -2.83 -0.09
N ASP A 127 7.95 -2.83 0.25
CA ASP A 127 7.50 -3.65 1.38
C ASP A 127 7.46 -5.14 0.97
N ASN A 128 7.22 -6.00 1.94
CA ASN A 128 7.18 -7.44 1.79
C ASN A 128 5.90 -7.84 1.06
N GLY A 129 5.94 -7.72 -0.27
CA GLY A 129 4.96 -8.29 -1.17
C GLY A 129 4.89 -9.83 -1.05
N PRO A 130 4.03 -10.48 -1.83
CA PRO A 130 4.00 -11.94 -1.92
C PRO A 130 5.41 -12.48 -2.18
N GLU A 131 5.81 -13.52 -1.42
CA GLU A 131 7.17 -14.08 -1.44
C GLU A 131 7.69 -14.35 -2.86
N PHE A 132 6.83 -14.91 -3.73
CA PHE A 132 7.16 -15.17 -5.13
C PHE A 132 7.50 -13.91 -5.95
N ILE A 133 6.80 -12.79 -5.71
CA ILE A 133 7.12 -11.51 -6.37
C ILE A 133 8.46 -10.99 -5.87
N SER A 134 8.76 -11.21 -4.58
CA SER A 134 10.01 -10.80 -3.94
C SER A 134 11.22 -11.49 -4.57
N GLU A 135 11.16 -12.82 -4.79
CA GLU A 135 12.25 -13.60 -5.38
C GLU A 135 12.53 -13.26 -6.84
N ALA A 136 11.48 -13.19 -7.66
CA ALA A 136 11.63 -12.84 -9.07
C ALA A 136 12.18 -11.41 -9.27
N LEU A 137 11.75 -10.46 -8.43
CA LEU A 137 12.32 -9.11 -8.44
C LEU A 137 13.78 -9.10 -7.98
N GLN A 138 14.15 -9.91 -6.98
CA GLN A 138 15.54 -10.08 -6.57
C GLN A 138 16.42 -10.57 -7.71
N ALA A 139 15.97 -11.58 -8.44
CA ALA A 139 16.69 -12.08 -9.61
C ALA A 139 16.82 -11.01 -10.70
N PHE A 140 15.74 -10.28 -10.99
CA PHE A 140 15.73 -9.21 -12.00
C PHE A 140 16.66 -8.04 -11.67
N CYS A 141 16.71 -7.62 -10.40
CA CYS A 141 17.54 -6.49 -9.97
C CYS A 141 19.00 -6.89 -9.70
N ALA A 142 19.32 -8.18 -9.68
CA ALA A 142 20.65 -8.67 -9.34
C ALA A 142 21.73 -8.05 -10.25
N GLY A 143 22.69 -7.35 -9.65
CA GLY A 143 23.82 -6.74 -10.37
C GLY A 143 23.53 -5.40 -11.05
N SER A 144 22.29 -4.91 -11.03
CA SER A 144 21.90 -3.64 -11.67
C SER A 144 21.23 -2.65 -10.73
N VAL A 145 20.41 -3.13 -9.79
CA VAL A 145 19.62 -2.31 -8.86
C VAL A 145 19.71 -2.89 -7.45
N GLY A 146 20.00 -2.04 -6.45
CA GLY A 146 19.91 -2.46 -5.05
C GLY A 146 18.46 -2.65 -4.63
N ILE A 147 18.12 -3.75 -3.94
CA ILE A 147 16.79 -3.92 -3.33
C ILE A 147 16.89 -3.64 -1.83
N SER A 148 16.04 -2.73 -1.37
CA SER A 148 15.90 -2.43 0.06
C SER A 148 14.52 -2.83 0.55
N TYR A 149 14.44 -3.85 1.41
CA TYR A 149 13.22 -4.15 2.15
C TYR A 149 13.18 -3.33 3.43
N ILE A 150 11.98 -2.88 3.79
CA ILE A 150 11.77 -2.07 4.99
C ILE A 150 11.94 -2.95 6.23
N PRO A 151 12.91 -2.64 7.12
CA PRO A 151 13.10 -3.41 8.35
C PRO A 151 11.81 -3.45 9.20
N PRO A 152 11.53 -4.59 9.87
CA PRO A 152 10.41 -4.69 10.79
C PRO A 152 10.45 -3.57 11.83
N GLY A 153 9.32 -2.86 12.00
CA GLY A 153 9.22 -1.78 12.98
C GLY A 153 9.68 -0.40 12.52
N THR A 154 10.02 -0.22 11.23
CA THR A 154 10.44 1.07 10.65
C THR A 154 9.50 1.62 9.56
N PRO A 155 8.17 1.77 9.83
CA PRO A 155 7.21 2.21 8.81
C PRO A 155 7.51 3.60 8.23
N TRP A 156 8.20 4.47 8.98
CA TRP A 156 8.58 5.80 8.52
C TRP A 156 9.51 5.80 7.29
N ASN A 157 10.23 4.70 7.03
CA ASN A 157 11.08 4.55 5.85
C ASN A 157 10.28 4.40 4.55
N ASN A 158 8.95 4.28 4.61
CA ASN A 158 8.08 4.16 3.44
C ASN A 158 7.13 5.36 3.28
N GLY A 159 7.36 6.44 4.04
CA GLY A 159 6.38 7.51 4.22
C GLY A 159 5.93 8.18 2.91
N PHE A 160 6.79 8.21 1.89
CA PHE A 160 6.47 8.89 0.63
C PHE A 160 5.50 8.11 -0.25
N ILE A 161 5.76 6.83 -0.50
CA ILE A 161 4.82 6.00 -1.24
C ILE A 161 3.55 5.77 -0.42
N GLU A 162 3.62 5.67 0.91
CA GLU A 162 2.44 5.62 1.78
C GLU A 162 1.60 6.90 1.68
N SER A 163 2.23 8.08 1.70
CA SER A 163 1.54 9.35 1.53
C SER A 163 0.85 9.45 0.17
N PHE A 164 1.55 9.08 -0.90
CA PHE A 164 0.99 9.01 -2.25
C PHE A 164 -0.19 8.04 -2.33
N ASN A 165 -0.03 6.84 -1.78
CA ASN A 165 -1.06 5.80 -1.78
C ASN A 165 -2.28 6.18 -0.93
N ASN A 166 -2.10 6.92 0.16
CA ASN A 166 -3.19 7.49 0.94
C ASN A 166 -3.92 8.58 0.14
N ARG A 167 -3.20 9.45 -0.57
CA ARG A 167 -3.81 10.44 -1.45
C ARG A 167 -4.61 9.80 -2.58
N LEU A 168 -4.02 8.83 -3.28
CA LEU A 168 -4.70 8.05 -4.31
C LEU A 168 -5.97 7.40 -3.75
N ARG A 169 -5.90 6.85 -2.54
CA ARG A 169 -7.05 6.27 -1.84
C ARG A 169 -8.16 7.30 -1.60
N ASP A 170 -7.82 8.42 -0.98
CA ASP A 170 -8.81 9.38 -0.48
C ASP A 170 -9.38 10.29 -1.58
N GLU A 171 -8.56 10.63 -2.57
CA GLU A 171 -8.93 11.56 -3.64
C GLU A 171 -9.43 10.87 -4.90
N CYS A 172 -9.05 9.60 -5.15
CA CYS A 172 -9.48 8.86 -6.33
C CYS A 172 -10.30 7.62 -5.96
N LEU A 173 -9.71 6.64 -5.28
CA LEU A 173 -10.35 5.33 -5.10
C LEU A 173 -11.66 5.40 -4.30
N ASN A 174 -11.68 6.12 -3.18
CA ASN A 174 -12.86 6.26 -2.32
C ASN A 174 -13.97 7.12 -2.94
N ARG A 175 -13.67 7.90 -3.99
CA ARG A 175 -14.63 8.78 -4.67
C ARG A 175 -15.26 8.14 -5.90
N ASN A 176 -14.75 7.01 -6.34
CA ASN A 176 -15.18 6.33 -7.54
C ASN A 176 -15.74 4.95 -7.21
N CYS A 177 -16.74 4.54 -7.99
CA CYS A 177 -17.19 3.17 -8.07
C CYS A 177 -16.80 2.67 -9.46
N TRP A 178 -16.24 1.47 -9.57
CA TRP A 178 -15.72 0.96 -10.84
C TRP A 178 -16.67 -0.06 -11.49
N PRO A 179 -17.48 0.31 -12.50
CA PRO A 179 -18.20 -0.62 -13.36
C PRO A 179 -17.27 -1.66 -14.00
N THR A 180 -16.11 -1.22 -14.49
CA THR A 180 -15.17 -2.08 -15.21
C THR A 180 -13.73 -1.85 -14.76
N LEU A 181 -12.85 -2.82 -15.05
CA LEU A 181 -11.41 -2.66 -14.85
C LEU A 181 -10.82 -1.58 -15.75
N LEU A 182 -11.36 -1.43 -16.97
CA LEU A 182 -10.89 -0.43 -17.94
C LEU A 182 -11.08 0.98 -17.39
N GLU A 183 -12.25 1.25 -16.82
CA GLU A 183 -12.54 2.54 -16.20
C GLU A 183 -11.59 2.85 -15.03
N ALA A 184 -11.36 1.87 -14.15
CA ALA A 184 -10.37 2.01 -13.10
C ALA A 184 -8.96 2.30 -13.65
N ARG A 185 -8.54 1.63 -14.74
CA ARG A 185 -7.24 1.86 -15.40
C ARG A 185 -7.10 3.30 -15.88
N VAL A 186 -8.12 3.81 -16.56
CA VAL A 186 -8.11 5.18 -17.12
C VAL A 186 -8.07 6.20 -15.99
N VAL A 187 -9.05 6.17 -15.08
CA VAL A 187 -9.19 7.19 -14.03
C VAL A 187 -8.00 7.20 -13.07
N ILE A 188 -7.45 6.03 -12.70
CA ILE A 188 -6.24 5.96 -11.88
C ILE A 188 -5.01 6.44 -12.66
N GLY A 189 -4.94 6.13 -13.96
CA GLY A 189 -3.88 6.63 -14.84
C GLY A 189 -3.88 8.16 -14.91
N ASP A 190 -5.04 8.75 -15.15
CA ASP A 190 -5.23 10.21 -15.22
C ASP A 190 -4.86 10.88 -13.89
N PHE A 191 -5.32 10.34 -12.77
CA PHE A 191 -4.95 10.84 -11.44
C PHE A 191 -3.43 10.88 -11.24
N LYS A 192 -2.70 9.84 -11.69
CA LYS A 192 -1.25 9.78 -11.57
C LYS A 192 -0.54 10.74 -12.51
N ALA A 193 -1.06 10.93 -13.71
CA ALA A 193 -0.58 11.95 -14.64
C ALA A 193 -0.75 13.34 -14.03
N ASP A 194 -1.94 13.66 -13.50
CA ASP A 194 -2.22 14.92 -12.82
C ASP A 194 -1.33 15.15 -11.61
N HIS A 195 -1.09 14.12 -10.79
CA HIS A 195 -0.17 14.20 -9.65
C HIS A 195 1.25 14.61 -10.07
N ASN A 196 1.71 14.21 -11.25
CA ASN A 196 3.04 14.59 -11.76
C ASN A 196 3.12 16.00 -12.34
N HIS A 197 1.98 16.64 -12.64
CA HIS A 197 1.91 17.99 -13.21
C HIS A 197 1.50 19.07 -12.19
N ARG A 198 1.27 18.68 -10.93
CA ARG A 198 1.00 19.58 -9.80
C ARG A 198 2.28 19.92 -9.06
#